data_AF-A0A2D6XCC2-F1
#
_entry.id   AF-A0A2D6XCC2-F1
#
_cell.length_a   1.000
_cell.length_b   1.000
_cell.length_c   1.000
_cell.angle_alpha   90.00
_cell.angle_beta   90.00
_cell.angle_gamma   90.00
#
_symmetry.space_group_name_H-M   'P 1'
#
loop_
_entity.id
_entity.type
_entity.pdbx_description
1 polymer ?
#
loop_
_entity_poly.entity_id
_entity_poly.type
_entity_poly.pdbx_seq_one_letter_code
_entity_poly.pdbx_strand_id
1 'polypeptide(L)'
;MKSTWCVVTSVHSSYIIAPICFCVNNNVETKNVFIDAGAHLGKAFTGFKRLDKFNLNRCDYILIEANKECINTLKSIANGGQEITILNKALFTQDSMIQLYGENVHSLTNPSEGLSLIQDHNTMYWPASPLTSVESIDASRFLVELSKKYENIYLKLDIEAAEYDVLEKIIHDGSYMHIKELWIEWHDRYMLPELRHHYIERQTKIEAFFSAHKIPINSWN
;
A
#
# COMPACT_ATOMS: atom_id res chain seq x y z
N MET A 1 -35.87 -10.20 26.18
CA MET A 1 -34.86 -10.28 27.25
C MET A 1 -33.54 -10.67 26.60
N LYS A 2 -32.57 -9.74 26.53
CA LYS A 2 -31.24 -10.01 25.96
C LYS A 2 -30.31 -10.38 27.12
N SER A 3 -29.72 -11.57 27.07
CA SER A 3 -28.70 -12.00 28.02
C SER A 3 -27.31 -11.57 27.51
N THR A 4 -26.64 -10.73 28.28
CA THR A 4 -25.26 -10.28 28.04
C THR A 4 -24.31 -11.26 28.73
N TRP A 5 -23.32 -11.78 28.00
CA TRP A 5 -22.23 -12.56 28.59
C TRP A 5 -20.95 -11.74 28.59
N CYS A 6 -20.32 -11.65 29.76
CA CYS A 6 -19.04 -10.98 29.96
C CYS A 6 -17.97 -12.07 30.07
N VAL A 7 -17.02 -12.12 29.14
CA VAL A 7 -15.87 -13.03 29.21
C VAL A 7 -14.67 -12.23 29.70
N VAL A 8 -14.19 -12.57 30.91
CA VAL A 8 -12.96 -12.02 31.48
C VAL A 8 -11.90 -13.12 31.39
N THR A 9 -10.85 -12.89 30.63
CA THR A 9 -9.62 -13.72 30.71
C THR A 9 -8.55 -12.90 31.42
N SER A 10 -8.11 -13.38 32.58
CA SER A 10 -7.03 -12.76 33.36
C SER A 10 -5.65 -13.06 32.75
N VAL A 11 -4.78 -12.06 32.78
CA VAL A 11 -3.39 -12.10 32.34
C VAL A 11 -2.46 -12.36 33.52
N HIS A 12 -1.37 -13.08 33.30
CA HIS A 12 -0.14 -12.99 34.10
C HIS A 12 1.04 -12.74 33.18
N SER A 13 1.42 -11.46 33.02
CA SER A 13 2.81 -10.99 32.92
C SER A 13 2.77 -9.47 32.81
N SER A 14 3.66 -8.82 33.54
CA SER A 14 3.68 -7.41 33.93
C SER A 14 4.01 -6.45 32.79
N TYR A 15 2.99 -5.96 32.08
CA TYR A 15 2.91 -4.61 31.51
C TYR A 15 1.43 -4.22 31.42
N ILE A 16 0.98 -3.22 32.18
CA ILE A 16 -0.41 -2.78 32.22
C ILE A 16 -0.71 -1.98 30.95
N ILE A 17 -1.39 -2.60 29.99
CA ILE A 17 -2.19 -1.91 28.98
C ILE A 17 -3.65 -2.17 29.37
N ALA A 18 -4.43 -1.11 29.58
CA ALA A 18 -5.84 -1.23 29.97
C ALA A 18 -6.62 -2.06 28.92
N PRO A 19 -7.42 -3.06 29.33
CA PRO A 19 -8.23 -3.82 28.39
C PRO A 19 -9.40 -2.95 27.94
N ILE A 20 -9.44 -2.64 26.64
CA ILE A 20 -10.58 -1.98 26.02
C ILE A 20 -11.68 -3.02 25.84
N CYS A 21 -12.78 -2.86 26.57
CA CYS A 21 -13.98 -3.70 26.46
C CYS A 21 -14.97 -3.02 25.51
N PHE A 22 -15.38 -3.69 24.43
CA PHE A 22 -16.42 -3.20 23.52
C PHE A 22 -17.58 -4.19 23.43
N CYS A 23 -18.80 -3.64 23.53
CA CYS A 23 -20.02 -4.35 23.19
C CYS A 23 -20.05 -4.65 21.69
N VAL A 24 -20.08 -5.94 21.32
CA VAL A 24 -20.26 -6.36 19.94
C VAL A 24 -21.74 -6.17 19.55
N ASN A 25 -21.98 -5.26 18.60
CA ASN A 25 -23.27 -5.15 17.94
C ASN A 25 -23.25 -6.14 16.75
N ASN A 26 -24.16 -7.12 16.72
CA ASN A 26 -24.17 -8.23 15.75
C ASN A 26 -24.63 -7.86 14.33
N ASN A 27 -24.34 -6.64 13.86
CA ASN A 27 -24.38 -6.29 12.44
C ASN A 27 -22.95 -6.01 12.01
N VAL A 28 -22.20 -7.07 11.70
CA VAL A 28 -20.85 -6.94 11.14
C VAL A 28 -21.02 -6.54 9.68
N GLU A 29 -21.14 -5.25 9.41
CA GLU A 29 -20.72 -4.74 8.11
C GLU A 29 -19.25 -5.16 7.94
N THR A 30 -18.99 -6.00 6.95
CA THR A 30 -17.65 -6.49 6.63
C THR A 30 -16.76 -5.27 6.36
N LYS A 31 -15.81 -4.98 7.25
CA LYS A 31 -14.91 -3.84 7.06
C LYS A 31 -13.87 -4.20 6.04
N ASN A 32 -13.86 -3.50 4.91
CA ASN A 32 -12.85 -3.65 3.87
C ASN A 32 -11.92 -2.45 3.90
N VAL A 33 -10.70 -2.63 3.38
CA VAL A 33 -9.75 -1.53 3.19
C VAL A 33 -9.17 -1.57 1.79
N PHE A 34 -9.05 -0.40 1.17
CA PHE A 34 -8.33 -0.19 -0.08
C PHE A 34 -7.05 0.59 0.22
N ILE A 35 -5.91 -0.01 -0.11
CA ILE A 35 -4.57 0.58 0.04
C ILE A 35 -4.11 1.06 -1.33
N ASP A 36 -3.87 2.36 -1.46
CA ASP A 36 -3.29 3.01 -2.64
C ASP A 36 -1.82 3.35 -2.33
N ALA A 37 -0.89 2.46 -2.68
CA ALA A 37 0.54 2.72 -2.54
C ALA A 37 1.09 3.40 -3.79
N GLY A 38 1.80 4.51 -3.57
CA GLY A 38 2.14 5.48 -4.61
C GLY A 38 0.90 6.24 -5.05
N ALA A 39 0.19 6.82 -4.08
CA ALA A 39 -1.06 7.53 -4.33
C ALA A 39 -0.86 8.78 -5.22
N HIS A 40 0.35 9.34 -5.26
CA HIS A 40 0.73 10.55 -5.96
C HIS A 40 -0.30 11.67 -5.72
N LEU A 41 -0.95 12.19 -6.77
CA LEU A 41 -2.00 13.21 -6.67
C LEU A 41 -3.42 12.64 -6.45
N GLY A 42 -3.53 11.33 -6.20
CA GLY A 42 -4.79 10.65 -5.86
C GLY A 42 -5.67 10.30 -7.05
N LYS A 43 -5.09 10.10 -8.24
CA LYS A 43 -5.82 9.67 -9.45
C LYS A 43 -6.49 8.31 -9.23
N ALA A 44 -5.75 7.33 -8.71
CA ALA A 44 -6.25 6.00 -8.38
C ALA A 44 -7.38 6.06 -7.35
N PHE A 45 -7.14 6.64 -6.17
CA PHE A 45 -8.19 6.90 -5.18
C PHE A 45 -9.46 7.52 -5.78
N THR A 46 -9.32 8.58 -6.58
CA THR A 46 -10.45 9.29 -7.18
C THR A 46 -11.23 8.42 -8.18
N GLY A 47 -10.53 7.53 -8.89
CA GLY A 47 -11.11 6.53 -9.78
C GLY A 47 -11.84 5.41 -9.04
N PHE A 48 -11.13 4.71 -8.16
CA PHE A 48 -11.63 3.53 -7.48
C PHE A 48 -12.83 3.83 -6.58
N LYS A 49 -12.85 4.97 -5.87
CA LYS A 49 -13.96 5.31 -4.96
C LYS A 49 -15.32 5.48 -5.65
N ARG A 50 -15.34 5.58 -6.99
CA ARG A 50 -16.57 5.63 -7.80
C ARG A 50 -17.11 4.26 -8.18
N LEU A 51 -16.31 3.19 -8.03
CA LEU A 51 -16.74 1.82 -8.31
C LEU A 51 -17.53 1.29 -7.12
N ASP A 52 -18.66 0.62 -7.38
CA ASP A 52 -19.55 0.09 -6.33
C ASP A 52 -18.80 -0.78 -5.31
N LYS A 53 -17.81 -1.55 -5.77
CA LYS A 53 -16.98 -2.41 -4.94
C LYS A 53 -16.10 -1.65 -3.94
N PHE A 54 -15.55 -0.51 -4.35
CA PHE A 54 -14.55 0.23 -3.56
C PHE A 54 -15.07 1.57 -3.07
N ASN A 55 -16.37 1.83 -3.18
CA ASN A 55 -16.89 3.11 -2.73
C ASN A 55 -16.69 3.28 -1.22
N LEU A 56 -16.77 4.54 -0.83
CA LEU A 56 -16.61 5.06 0.51
C LEU A 56 -17.54 4.42 1.57
N ASN A 57 -18.68 3.85 1.18
CA ASN A 57 -19.56 3.12 2.11
C ASN A 57 -19.11 1.67 2.35
N ARG A 58 -18.14 1.17 1.58
CA ARG A 58 -17.71 -0.24 1.63
C ARG A 58 -16.24 -0.42 2.01
N CYS A 59 -15.41 0.58 1.77
CA CYS A 59 -13.98 0.51 2.03
C CYS A 59 -13.50 1.74 2.80
N ASP A 60 -12.74 1.49 3.86
CA ASP A 60 -11.80 2.48 4.38
C ASP A 60 -10.66 2.64 3.36
N TYR A 61 -10.03 3.81 3.32
CA TYR A 61 -8.93 4.09 2.41
C TYR A 61 -7.64 4.44 3.15
N ILE A 62 -6.54 3.86 2.70
CA ILE A 62 -5.18 4.20 3.13
C ILE A 62 -4.39 4.63 1.89
N LEU A 63 -4.02 5.91 1.84
CA LEU A 63 -3.22 6.49 0.76
C LEU A 63 -1.77 6.62 1.26
N ILE A 64 -0.85 5.91 0.61
CA ILE A 64 0.57 5.88 0.98
C ILE A 64 1.35 6.59 -0.12
N GLU A 65 2.08 7.65 0.24
CA GLU A 65 2.84 8.45 -0.70
C GLU A 65 4.19 8.90 -0.12
N ALA A 66 5.26 8.58 -0.84
CA ALA A 66 6.62 8.86 -0.40
C ALA A 66 7.01 10.34 -0.63
N ASN A 67 6.54 10.94 -1.74
CA ASN A 67 6.76 12.33 -2.06
C ASN A 67 5.92 13.25 -1.17
N LYS A 68 6.59 13.93 -0.23
CA LYS A 68 5.95 14.90 0.68
C LYS A 68 5.20 16.04 -0.04
N GLU A 69 5.58 16.37 -1.27
CA GLU A 69 4.96 17.44 -2.06
C GLU A 69 3.51 17.08 -2.46
N CYS A 70 3.19 15.80 -2.58
CA CYS A 70 1.86 15.30 -2.92
C CYS A 70 0.86 15.35 -1.75
N ILE A 71 1.36 15.41 -0.51
CA ILE A 71 0.55 15.17 0.70
C ILE A 71 -0.54 16.24 0.90
N ASN A 72 -0.27 17.49 0.56
CA ASN A 72 -1.27 18.55 0.67
C ASN A 72 -2.42 18.35 -0.32
N THR A 73 -2.11 17.92 -1.54
CA THR A 73 -3.11 17.58 -2.55
C THR A 73 -3.95 16.39 -2.09
N LEU A 74 -3.32 15.32 -1.59
CA LEU A 74 -4.02 14.15 -1.04
C LEU A 74 -4.96 14.53 0.11
N LYS A 75 -4.53 15.40 1.03
CA LYS A 75 -5.39 15.91 2.12
C LYS A 75 -6.58 16.70 1.58
N SER A 76 -6.36 17.53 0.55
CA SER A 76 -7.43 18.33 -0.07
C SER A 76 -8.52 17.45 -0.67
N ILE A 77 -8.17 16.38 -1.39
CA ILE A 77 -9.16 15.47 -2.00
C ILE A 77 -9.82 14.51 -1.00
N ALA A 78 -9.22 14.34 0.19
CA ALA A 78 -9.73 13.47 1.26
C ALA A 78 -10.73 14.15 2.21
N ASN A 79 -10.83 15.48 2.21
CA ASN A 79 -11.69 16.26 3.13
C ASN A 79 -13.22 16.14 2.89
N GLY A 80 -13.69 15.07 2.23
CA GLY A 80 -15.08 14.86 1.80
C GLY A 80 -16.03 14.19 2.80
N GLY A 81 -15.64 14.03 4.08
CA GLY A 81 -16.54 13.58 5.16
C GLY A 81 -16.40 12.13 5.62
N GLN A 82 -15.36 11.40 5.20
CA GLN A 82 -15.00 10.08 5.74
C GLN A 82 -13.53 10.01 6.13
N GLU A 83 -13.21 9.12 7.09
CA GLU A 83 -11.84 8.91 7.58
C GLU A 83 -11.00 8.20 6.52
N ILE A 84 -10.26 8.98 5.73
CA ILE A 84 -9.21 8.50 4.83
C ILE A 84 -7.88 8.67 5.53
N THR A 85 -7.11 7.60 5.65
CA THR A 85 -5.77 7.64 6.25
C THR A 85 -4.76 8.03 5.16
N ILE A 86 -3.94 9.04 5.42
CA ILE A 86 -2.86 9.46 4.51
C ILE A 86 -1.52 9.29 5.24
N LEU A 87 -0.62 8.51 4.66
CA LEU A 87 0.71 8.23 5.20
C LEU A 87 1.78 8.81 4.26
N ASN A 88 2.56 9.79 4.74
CA ASN A 88 3.76 10.22 4.04
C ASN A 88 4.92 9.26 4.31
N LYS A 89 4.84 8.09 3.71
CA LYS A 89 5.75 6.96 3.92
C LYS A 89 5.91 6.20 2.61
N ALA A 90 6.97 5.40 2.51
CA ALA A 90 7.12 4.39 1.48
C ALA A 90 6.56 3.04 1.97
N LEU A 91 5.86 2.30 1.11
CA LEU A 91 5.58 0.88 1.36
C LEU A 91 6.75 0.06 0.81
N PHE A 92 7.47 -0.68 1.67
CA PHE A 92 8.69 -1.38 1.26
C PHE A 92 8.92 -2.69 2.03
N THR A 93 10.14 -3.22 2.01
CA THR A 93 10.47 -4.54 2.56
C THR A 93 10.76 -4.55 4.05
N GLN A 94 11.01 -3.39 4.66
CA GLN A 94 11.33 -3.24 6.09
C GLN A 94 10.99 -1.83 6.59
N ASP A 95 10.85 -1.66 7.90
CA ASP A 95 10.76 -0.34 8.52
C ASP A 95 12.15 0.29 8.65
N SER A 96 12.40 1.37 7.90
CA SER A 96 13.67 2.09 7.94
C SER A 96 13.55 3.49 7.37
N MET A 97 14.60 4.30 7.50
CA MET A 97 14.77 5.47 6.63
C MET A 97 15.38 4.99 5.31
N ILE A 98 14.70 5.24 4.20
CA ILE A 98 15.15 4.86 2.86
C ILE A 98 15.30 6.11 1.98
N GLN A 99 16.30 6.09 1.10
CA GLN A 99 16.57 7.16 0.15
C GLN A 99 15.58 7.10 -1.01
N LEU A 100 15.01 8.24 -1.37
CA LEU A 100 14.25 8.46 -2.59
C LEU A 100 15.17 9.04 -3.67
N TYR A 101 15.00 8.53 -4.88
CA TYR A 101 15.72 8.89 -6.08
C TYR A 101 14.75 9.42 -7.14
N GLY A 102 15.19 10.40 -7.91
CA GLY A 102 14.40 10.94 -9.02
C GLY A 102 15.08 12.13 -9.68
N GLU A 103 14.31 12.85 -10.50
CA GLU A 103 14.78 14.07 -11.14
C GLU A 103 14.79 15.25 -10.16
N ASN A 104 15.82 16.08 -10.28
CA ASN A 104 16.02 17.28 -9.46
C ASN A 104 15.15 18.46 -9.96
N VAL A 105 13.86 18.20 -10.24
CA VAL A 105 12.88 19.19 -10.73
C VAL A 105 11.83 19.39 -9.65
N HIS A 106 12.26 19.91 -8.50
CA HIS A 106 11.37 20.23 -7.39
C HIS A 106 10.66 21.56 -7.66
N SER A 107 9.35 21.52 -7.87
CA SER A 107 8.50 22.70 -7.71
C SER A 107 7.23 22.32 -6.95
N LEU A 108 6.86 23.13 -5.96
CA LEU A 108 5.60 22.97 -5.20
C LEU A 108 4.36 22.97 -6.10
N THR A 109 4.50 23.41 -7.35
CA THR A 109 3.44 23.53 -8.36
C THR A 109 3.36 22.34 -9.32
N ASN A 110 4.38 21.50 -9.36
CA ASN A 110 4.43 20.32 -10.20
C ASN A 110 5.35 19.28 -9.52
N PRO A 111 4.80 18.44 -8.61
CA PRO A 111 5.59 17.42 -7.96
C PRO A 111 6.18 16.49 -9.01
N SER A 112 7.41 16.05 -8.79
CA SER A 112 8.08 15.12 -9.71
C SER A 112 7.31 13.81 -9.78
N GLU A 113 6.90 13.44 -11.00
CA GLU A 113 6.51 12.07 -11.34
C GLU A 113 7.78 11.19 -11.32
N GLY A 114 7.66 9.89 -11.04
CA GLY A 114 8.82 8.99 -11.13
C GLY A 114 9.78 9.02 -9.93
N LEU A 115 9.31 9.23 -8.69
CA LEU A 115 10.19 9.05 -7.52
C LEU A 115 10.21 7.60 -7.06
N SER A 116 11.41 7.01 -6.97
CA SER A 116 11.57 5.61 -6.56
C SER A 116 12.53 5.41 -5.40
N LEU A 117 12.38 4.25 -4.78
CA LEU A 117 13.31 3.67 -3.81
C LEU A 117 14.44 2.89 -4.49
N ILE A 118 14.27 2.51 -5.75
CA ILE A 118 15.24 1.77 -6.54
C ILE A 118 16.09 2.79 -7.28
N GLN A 119 17.39 2.83 -6.99
CA GLN A 119 18.30 3.84 -7.58
C GLN A 119 18.32 3.83 -9.12
N ASP A 120 18.14 2.66 -9.73
CA ASP A 120 18.26 2.49 -11.18
C ASP A 120 16.89 2.48 -11.90
N HIS A 121 15.80 2.90 -11.25
CA HIS A 121 14.40 2.72 -11.68
C HIS A 121 13.98 3.40 -12.98
N ASN A 122 14.77 4.35 -13.49
CA ASN A 122 14.45 5.12 -14.68
C ASN A 122 15.68 5.42 -15.55
N THR A 123 16.70 4.58 -15.42
CA THR A 123 18.00 4.74 -16.07
C THR A 123 17.94 4.72 -17.60
N MET A 124 16.83 4.26 -18.19
CA MET A 124 16.58 4.36 -19.63
C MET A 124 16.42 5.80 -20.12
N TYR A 125 15.86 6.69 -19.30
CA TYR A 125 15.59 8.08 -19.69
C TYR A 125 16.56 9.04 -19.00
N TRP A 126 16.80 8.89 -17.69
CA TRP A 126 17.62 9.83 -16.94
C TRP A 126 18.35 9.17 -15.75
N PRO A 127 19.58 9.61 -15.40
CA PRO A 127 20.25 9.16 -14.20
C PRO A 127 19.53 9.71 -12.96
N ALA A 128 19.03 8.82 -12.10
CA ALA A 128 18.34 9.24 -10.88
C ALA A 128 19.35 9.78 -9.85
N SER A 129 19.02 10.91 -9.22
CA SER A 129 19.83 11.50 -8.14
C SER A 129 19.14 11.31 -6.79
N PRO A 130 19.88 11.14 -5.69
CA PRO A 130 19.29 11.12 -4.36
C PRO A 130 18.66 12.49 -4.06
N LEU A 131 17.37 12.51 -3.72
CA LEU A 131 16.63 13.76 -3.45
C LEU A 131 16.37 13.95 -1.95
N THR A 132 15.77 12.96 -1.30
CA THR A 132 15.41 13.02 0.12
C THR A 132 15.27 11.63 0.72
N SER A 133 15.13 11.51 2.04
CA SER A 133 14.82 10.25 2.68
C SER A 133 13.40 10.25 3.24
N VAL A 134 12.79 9.08 3.27
CA VAL A 134 11.43 8.88 3.80
C VAL A 134 11.42 7.64 4.70
N GLU A 135 10.54 7.63 5.69
CA GLU A 135 10.28 6.42 6.46
C GLU A 135 9.56 5.38 5.57
N SER A 136 10.06 4.16 5.54
CA SER A 136 9.39 3.01 4.96
C SER A 136 8.59 2.23 6.00
N ILE A 137 7.55 1.56 5.54
CA ILE A 137 6.76 0.58 6.30
C ILE A 137 7.06 -0.80 5.73
N ASP A 138 7.35 -1.79 6.59
CA ASP A 138 7.37 -3.19 6.16
C ASP A 138 5.98 -3.62 5.67
N ALA A 139 5.86 -3.88 4.37
CA ALA A 139 4.61 -4.24 3.73
C ALA A 139 3.98 -5.51 4.29
N SER A 140 4.80 -6.50 4.61
CA SER A 140 4.33 -7.78 5.15
C SER A 140 3.73 -7.60 6.55
N ARG A 141 4.47 -6.90 7.43
CA ARG A 141 3.99 -6.55 8.77
C ARG A 141 2.71 -5.70 8.69
N PHE A 142 2.68 -4.75 7.77
CA PHE A 142 1.55 -3.85 7.58
C PHE A 142 0.27 -4.61 7.21
N LEU A 143 0.35 -5.55 6.27
CA LEU A 143 -0.79 -6.39 5.87
C LEU A 143 -1.30 -7.26 7.01
N VAL A 144 -0.41 -7.85 7.79
CA VAL A 144 -0.77 -8.67 8.97
C VAL A 144 -1.48 -7.84 10.05
N GLU A 145 -1.05 -6.59 10.27
CA GLU A 145 -1.73 -5.72 11.24
C GLU A 145 -3.12 -5.27 10.75
N LEU A 146 -3.27 -5.01 9.44
CA LEU A 146 -4.56 -4.66 8.85
C LEU A 146 -5.54 -5.83 8.86
N SER A 147 -5.07 -7.07 8.63
CA SER A 147 -5.93 -8.25 8.62
C SER A 147 -6.58 -8.57 9.97
N LYS A 148 -6.11 -7.96 11.06
CA LYS A 148 -6.73 -8.04 12.39
C LYS A 148 -8.01 -7.20 12.49
N LYS A 149 -8.20 -6.25 11.57
CA LYS A 149 -9.29 -5.26 11.59
C LYS A 149 -10.20 -5.36 10.37
N TYR A 150 -9.66 -5.79 9.24
CA TYR A 150 -10.32 -5.81 7.94
C TYR A 150 -10.46 -7.24 7.44
N GLU A 151 -11.63 -7.54 6.86
CA GLU A 151 -11.91 -8.83 6.25
C GLU A 151 -11.30 -8.95 4.86
N ASN A 152 -11.41 -7.89 4.05
CA ASN A 152 -10.83 -7.83 2.72
C ASN A 152 -9.84 -6.67 2.62
N ILE A 153 -8.62 -6.98 2.17
CA ILE A 153 -7.59 -5.99 1.85
C ILE A 153 -7.41 -5.96 0.34
N TYR A 154 -7.68 -4.81 -0.26
CA TYR A 154 -7.39 -4.51 -1.66
C TYR A 154 -6.12 -3.69 -1.72
N LEU A 155 -5.14 -4.12 -2.52
CA LEU A 155 -3.84 -3.46 -2.59
C LEU A 155 -3.55 -3.00 -4.02
N LYS A 156 -3.35 -1.70 -4.19
CA LYS A 156 -2.79 -1.12 -5.41
C LYS A 156 -1.33 -0.78 -5.20
N LEU A 157 -0.49 -1.14 -6.17
CA LEU A 157 0.95 -0.83 -6.21
C LEU A 157 1.30 -0.12 -7.54
N ASP A 158 1.89 1.05 -7.41
CA ASP A 158 2.44 1.89 -8.46
C ASP A 158 3.49 2.76 -7.75
N ILE A 159 4.61 2.13 -7.45
CA ILE A 159 5.67 2.61 -6.55
C ILE A 159 7.02 2.58 -7.27
N GLU A 160 6.97 2.85 -8.58
CA GLU A 160 8.11 3.16 -9.43
C GLU A 160 9.20 2.08 -9.36
N ALA A 161 8.86 0.84 -9.70
CA ALA A 161 9.72 -0.35 -9.66
C ALA A 161 9.95 -1.01 -8.29
N ALA A 162 9.50 -0.41 -7.19
CA ALA A 162 9.55 -1.10 -5.90
C ALA A 162 8.50 -2.21 -5.77
N GLU A 163 7.60 -2.39 -6.75
CA GLU A 163 6.54 -3.42 -6.73
C GLU A 163 7.13 -4.81 -6.61
N TYR A 164 8.22 -5.08 -7.34
CA TYR A 164 8.84 -6.40 -7.37
C TYR A 164 9.39 -6.80 -5.99
N ASP A 165 10.17 -5.92 -5.35
CA ASP A 165 10.76 -6.18 -4.04
C ASP A 165 9.67 -6.34 -2.96
N VAL A 166 8.64 -5.49 -3.02
CA VAL A 166 7.49 -5.55 -2.10
C VAL A 166 6.72 -6.86 -2.27
N LEU A 167 6.38 -7.24 -3.50
CA LEU A 167 5.59 -8.44 -3.75
C LEU A 167 6.39 -9.73 -3.46
N GLU A 168 7.68 -9.77 -3.77
CA GLU A 168 8.54 -10.90 -3.40
C GLU A 168 8.65 -11.06 -1.88
N LYS A 169 8.77 -9.96 -1.13
CA LYS A 169 8.72 -9.97 0.35
C LYS A 169 7.38 -10.48 0.86
N ILE A 170 6.27 -9.99 0.32
CA ILE A 170 4.90 -10.42 0.69
C ILE A 170 4.69 -11.92 0.42
N ILE A 171 5.21 -12.42 -0.70
CA ILE A 171 5.18 -13.84 -1.06
C ILE A 171 6.03 -14.66 -0.09
N HIS A 172 7.29 -14.27 0.09
CA HIS A 172 8.27 -14.95 0.92
C HIS A 172 7.77 -15.12 2.36
N ASP A 173 7.20 -14.06 2.93
CA ASP A 173 6.73 -14.05 4.32
C ASP A 173 5.35 -14.70 4.51
N GLY A 174 4.66 -15.04 3.43
CA GLY A 174 3.31 -15.61 3.48
C GLY A 174 2.19 -14.60 3.74
N SER A 175 2.49 -13.30 3.86
CA SER A 175 1.48 -12.26 4.11
C SER A 175 0.56 -12.00 2.91
N TYR A 176 0.89 -12.55 1.73
CA TYR A 176 0.02 -12.55 0.54
C TYR A 176 -1.39 -13.11 0.83
N MET A 177 -1.52 -14.03 1.80
CA MET A 177 -2.79 -14.64 2.20
C MET A 177 -3.82 -13.62 2.71
N HIS A 178 -3.38 -12.42 3.12
CA HIS A 178 -4.25 -11.36 3.59
C HIS A 178 -4.78 -10.48 2.46
N ILE A 179 -4.26 -10.62 1.24
CA ILE A 179 -4.64 -9.81 0.09
C ILE A 179 -5.81 -10.46 -0.65
N LYS A 180 -6.90 -9.72 -0.79
CA LYS A 180 -8.06 -10.16 -1.55
C LYS A 180 -7.85 -10.03 -3.05
N GLU A 181 -7.25 -8.92 -3.47
CA GLU A 181 -7.02 -8.59 -4.87
C GLU A 181 -5.96 -7.49 -5.02
N LEU A 182 -5.19 -7.59 -6.10
CA LEU A 182 -4.09 -6.70 -6.46
C LEU A 182 -4.42 -5.86 -7.70
N TRP A 183 -3.91 -4.62 -7.69
CA TRP A 183 -3.90 -3.70 -8.82
C TRP A 183 -2.46 -3.20 -9.00
N ILE A 184 -1.82 -3.46 -10.13
CA ILE A 184 -0.38 -3.22 -10.28
C ILE A 184 -0.09 -2.46 -11.57
N GLU A 185 0.71 -1.39 -11.47
CA GLU A 185 1.42 -0.82 -12.62
C GLU A 185 2.85 -1.37 -12.66
N TRP A 186 3.13 -2.22 -13.65
CA TRP A 186 4.47 -2.74 -13.84
C TRP A 186 5.37 -1.70 -14.51
N HIS A 187 6.52 -1.45 -13.89
CA HIS A 187 7.51 -0.47 -14.33
C HIS A 187 8.66 -1.08 -15.16
N ASP A 188 8.54 -2.33 -15.67
CA ASP A 188 9.59 -2.98 -16.47
C ASP A 188 9.99 -2.15 -17.70
N ARG A 189 9.03 -1.42 -18.29
CA ARG A 189 9.22 -0.60 -19.50
C ARG A 189 10.17 0.59 -19.31
N TYR A 190 10.46 0.98 -18.07
CA TYR A 190 11.35 2.09 -17.73
C TYR A 190 12.77 1.62 -17.38
N MET A 191 12.97 0.31 -17.31
CA MET A 191 14.26 -0.30 -17.02
C MET A 191 15.18 -0.28 -18.25
N LEU A 192 16.50 -0.21 -18.00
CA LEU A 192 17.49 -0.39 -19.04
C LEU A 192 17.27 -1.70 -19.81
N PRO A 193 17.47 -1.74 -21.13
CA PRO A 193 17.29 -2.94 -21.94
C PRO A 193 18.02 -4.18 -21.37
N GLU A 194 19.24 -3.99 -20.87
CA GLU A 194 20.05 -5.03 -20.27
C GLU A 194 19.52 -5.54 -18.93
N LEU A 195 18.73 -4.76 -18.18
CA LEU A 195 18.11 -5.17 -16.92
C LEU A 195 16.66 -5.62 -17.10
N ARG A 196 15.99 -5.17 -18.17
CA ARG A 196 14.56 -5.41 -18.38
C ARG A 196 14.17 -6.89 -18.38
N HIS A 197 15.02 -7.75 -18.95
CA HIS A 197 14.76 -9.20 -18.96
C HIS A 197 14.64 -9.79 -17.55
N HIS A 198 15.44 -9.27 -16.60
CA HIS A 198 15.40 -9.68 -15.20
C HIS A 198 14.08 -9.28 -14.55
N TYR A 199 13.60 -8.06 -14.79
CA TYR A 199 12.30 -7.60 -14.26
C TYR A 199 11.11 -8.35 -14.85
N ILE A 200 11.13 -8.67 -16.15
CA ILE A 200 10.10 -9.49 -16.79
C ILE A 200 10.07 -10.90 -16.18
N GLU A 201 11.23 -11.49 -15.86
CA GLU A 201 11.30 -12.78 -15.19
C GLU A 201 10.69 -12.72 -13.78
N ARG A 202 11.02 -11.67 -13.01
CA ARG A 202 10.42 -11.42 -11.69
C ARG A 202 8.89 -11.26 -11.79
N GLN A 203 8.42 -10.43 -12.71
CA GLN A 203 6.98 -10.22 -12.98
C GLN A 203 6.29 -11.56 -13.25
N THR A 204 6.85 -12.37 -14.16
CA THR A 204 6.28 -13.66 -14.56
C THR A 204 6.16 -14.61 -13.37
N LYS A 205 7.17 -14.67 -12.50
CA LYS A 205 7.14 -15.50 -11.28
C LYS A 205 6.08 -15.02 -10.29
N ILE A 206 5.99 -13.71 -10.08
CA ILE A 206 5.00 -13.09 -9.18
C ILE A 206 3.58 -13.36 -9.69
N GLU A 207 3.31 -13.11 -10.97
CA GLU A 207 1.99 -13.35 -11.58
C GLU A 207 1.59 -14.82 -11.52
N ALA A 208 2.52 -15.73 -11.84
CA ALA A 208 2.29 -17.17 -11.73
C ALA A 208 1.97 -17.59 -10.29
N PHE A 209 2.66 -17.02 -9.30
CA PHE A 209 2.41 -17.30 -7.88
C PHE A 209 0.98 -16.89 -7.48
N PHE A 210 0.58 -15.64 -7.72
CA PHE A 210 -0.74 -15.15 -7.32
C PHE A 210 -1.88 -15.86 -8.08
N SER A 211 -1.65 -16.19 -9.35
CA SER A 211 -2.58 -17.01 -10.15
C SER A 211 -2.78 -18.40 -9.55
N ALA A 212 -1.71 -19.09 -9.15
CA ALA A 212 -1.78 -20.40 -8.50
C ALA A 212 -2.53 -20.36 -7.15
N HIS A 213 -2.48 -19.22 -6.44
CA HIS A 213 -3.19 -18.99 -5.18
C HIS A 213 -4.58 -18.34 -5.35
N LYS A 214 -5.05 -18.16 -6.60
CA LYS A 214 -6.36 -17.60 -6.94
C LYS A 214 -6.59 -16.19 -6.39
N ILE A 215 -5.51 -15.39 -6.30
CA ILE A 215 -5.59 -13.96 -5.95
C ILE A 215 -5.54 -13.18 -7.27
N PRO A 216 -6.59 -12.42 -7.64
CA PRO A 216 -6.61 -11.69 -8.88
C PRO A 216 -5.56 -10.58 -8.90
N ILE A 217 -4.83 -10.46 -10.01
CA ILE A 217 -4.00 -9.32 -10.36
C ILE A 217 -4.68 -8.60 -11.51
N ASN A 218 -4.88 -7.29 -11.35
CA ASN A 218 -5.38 -6.40 -12.39
C ASN A 218 -4.30 -5.38 -12.74
N SER A 219 -4.27 -4.93 -13.99
CA SER A 219 -3.38 -3.84 -14.41
C SER A 219 -3.93 -2.48 -13.98
N TRP A 220 -3.05 -1.61 -13.49
CA TRP A 220 -3.30 -0.18 -13.27
C TRP A 220 -2.57 0.61 -14.35
N ASN A 221 -3.32 1.29 -15.22
CA ASN A 221 -2.82 2.05 -16.38
C ASN A 221 -3.68 3.30 -16.61
#